data_AF-X1SUH2-F1
#
_entry.id   AF-X1SUH2-F1
#
_cell.length_a   1.000
_cell.length_b   1.000
_cell.length_c   1.000
_cell.angle_alpha   90.00
_cell.angle_beta   90.00
_cell.angle_gamma   90.00
#
_symmetry.space_group_name_H-M   'P 1'
#
loop_
_entity.id
_entity.type
_entity.pdbx_description
1 polymer ?
#
loop_
_entity_poly.entity_id
_entity_poly.type
_entity_poly.pdbx_seq_one_letter_code
_entity_poly.pdbx_strand_id
1 'polypeptide(L)'
;EDIVTQAIKFGHEANQDIIKLQEQLQQACGKPKIEVPTSEINPEVVSAVSSVVNKKLTQALNQPEKPQREQALSALKKELVESLGESFTEEDILSAFETKVRAEIRSSILEKGQRVNGRGLTEVRPLSCEVGLLPRTHGSALFTRGRTQVLTIATLGPIKKEQQLDGLGIEETKRFIHHYNFPPFSTGEVKRVGSPGRREIGHGALAERAILPVLPKDEDFP
;
A
#
# COMPACT_ATOMS: atom_id res chain seq x y z
N GLU A 1 -12.33 -9.04 -18.01
CA GLU A 1 -11.67 -9.38 -16.72
C GLU A 1 -11.87 -10.85 -16.32
N ASP A 2 -12.88 -11.53 -16.84
CA ASP A 2 -13.31 -12.88 -16.42
C ASP A 2 -12.21 -13.95 -16.43
N ILE A 3 -11.31 -13.92 -17.42
CA ILE A 3 -10.19 -14.87 -17.53
C ILE A 3 -9.31 -14.81 -16.27
N VAL A 4 -9.03 -13.61 -15.76
CA VAL A 4 -8.20 -13.43 -14.56
C VAL A 4 -8.94 -13.98 -13.34
N THR A 5 -10.24 -13.72 -13.21
CA THR A 5 -11.05 -14.26 -12.11
C THR A 5 -11.12 -15.79 -12.15
N GLN A 6 -11.28 -16.38 -13.33
CA GLN A 6 -11.27 -17.82 -13.52
C GLN A 6 -9.90 -18.42 -13.17
N ALA A 7 -8.80 -17.79 -13.60
CA ALA A 7 -7.44 -18.23 -13.26
C ALA A 7 -7.18 -18.21 -11.76
N ILE A 8 -7.66 -17.19 -11.04
CA ILE A 8 -7.57 -17.12 -9.56
C ILE A 8 -8.34 -18.28 -8.92
N LYS A 9 -9.55 -18.57 -9.39
CA LYS A 9 -10.36 -19.70 -8.89
C LYS A 9 -9.66 -21.03 -9.14
N PHE A 10 -9.16 -21.24 -10.36
CA PHE A 10 -8.42 -22.44 -10.72
C PHE A 10 -7.19 -22.65 -9.83
N GLY A 11 -6.41 -21.60 -9.56
CA GLY A 11 -5.28 -21.67 -8.63
C GLY A 11 -5.70 -21.98 -7.19
N HIS A 12 -6.83 -21.45 -6.74
CA HIS A 12 -7.37 -21.74 -5.41
C HIS A 12 -7.85 -23.19 -5.27
N GLU A 13 -8.49 -23.73 -6.30
CA GLU A 13 -8.92 -25.13 -6.39
C GLU A 13 -7.71 -26.08 -6.36
N ALA A 14 -6.68 -25.80 -7.17
CA ALA A 14 -5.44 -26.57 -7.17
C ALA A 14 -4.70 -26.55 -5.81
N ASN A 15 -4.83 -25.46 -5.05
CA ASN A 15 -4.24 -25.35 -3.72
C ASN A 15 -4.96 -26.17 -2.64
N GLN A 16 -6.20 -26.65 -2.87
CA GLN A 16 -6.97 -27.37 -1.85
C GLN A 16 -6.30 -28.67 -1.42
N ASP A 17 -5.76 -29.44 -2.36
CA ASP A 17 -5.08 -30.70 -2.05
C ASP A 17 -3.81 -30.48 -1.22
N ILE A 18 -3.09 -29.37 -1.47
CA ILE A 18 -1.91 -28.97 -0.70
C ILE A 18 -2.32 -28.61 0.74
N ILE A 19 -3.40 -27.83 0.90
CA ILE A 19 -3.93 -27.47 2.23
C ILE A 19 -4.34 -28.74 2.97
N LYS A 20 -5.08 -29.64 2.33
CA LYS A 20 -5.52 -30.91 2.91
C LYS A 20 -4.33 -31.77 3.36
N LEU A 21 -3.27 -31.84 2.56
CA LEU A 21 -2.04 -32.55 2.93
C LEU A 21 -1.36 -31.91 4.15
N GLN A 22 -1.28 -30.58 4.22
CA GLN A 22 -0.73 -29.87 5.37
C GLN A 22 -1.56 -30.13 6.64
N GLU A 23 -2.88 -30.16 6.53
CA GLU A 23 -3.79 -30.50 7.63
C GLU A 23 -3.62 -31.96 8.09
N GLN A 24 -3.48 -32.90 7.15
CA GLN A 24 -3.19 -34.30 7.48
C GLN A 24 -1.85 -34.45 8.22
N LEU A 25 -0.82 -33.72 7.78
CA LEU A 25 0.48 -33.70 8.44
C LEU A 25 0.36 -33.10 9.86
N GLN A 26 -0.39 -32.00 10.00
CA GLN A 26 -0.66 -31.36 11.28
C GLN A 26 -1.40 -32.30 12.24
N GLN A 27 -2.31 -33.13 11.76
CA GLN A 27 -3.00 -34.14 12.58
C GLN A 27 -2.08 -35.29 12.97
N ALA A 28 -1.22 -35.74 12.06
CA ALA A 28 -0.32 -36.86 12.29
C ALA A 28 0.83 -36.53 13.26
N CYS A 29 1.42 -35.34 13.15
CA CYS A 29 2.62 -34.97 13.91
C CYS A 29 2.72 -33.48 14.28
N GLY A 30 1.62 -32.74 14.27
CA GLY A 30 1.61 -31.33 14.66
C GLY A 30 1.89 -31.12 16.14
N LYS A 31 2.60 -30.03 16.45
CA LYS A 31 2.81 -29.59 17.83
C LYS A 31 1.52 -28.92 18.38
N PRO A 32 1.29 -28.94 19.70
CA PRO A 32 0.24 -28.16 20.32
C PRO A 32 0.34 -26.68 19.91
N LYS A 33 -0.82 -26.06 19.62
CA LYS A 33 -0.87 -24.63 19.33
C LYS A 33 -0.47 -23.86 20.58
N ILE A 34 0.34 -22.82 20.39
CA ILE A 34 0.70 -21.90 21.46
C ILE A 34 -0.53 -21.04 21.74
N GLU A 35 -0.97 -20.98 22.99
CA GLU A 35 -1.97 -20.02 23.44
C GLU A 35 -1.37 -18.62 23.39
N VAL A 36 -1.88 -17.78 22.50
CA VAL A 36 -1.52 -16.37 22.42
C VAL A 36 -2.69 -15.60 23.03
N PRO A 37 -2.47 -14.82 24.11
CA PRO A 37 -3.54 -14.02 24.69
C PRO A 37 -4.03 -13.02 23.64
N THR A 38 -5.34 -12.99 23.42
CA THR A 38 -5.97 -11.96 22.59
C THR A 38 -5.99 -10.65 23.36
N SER A 39 -5.23 -9.66 22.89
CA SER A 39 -5.36 -8.29 23.41
C SER A 39 -6.62 -7.68 22.84
N GLU A 40 -7.70 -7.69 23.64
CA GLU A 40 -8.91 -6.95 23.34
C GLU A 40 -8.83 -5.57 23.99
N ILE A 41 -9.15 -4.53 23.22
CA ILE A 41 -9.23 -3.17 23.76
C ILE A 41 -10.36 -3.12 24.77
N ASN A 42 -10.07 -2.68 26.00
CA ASN A 42 -11.09 -2.57 27.05
C ASN A 42 -12.30 -1.75 26.54
N PRO A 43 -13.53 -2.30 26.59
CA PRO A 43 -14.74 -1.61 26.16
C PRO A 43 -14.96 -0.24 26.82
N GLU A 44 -14.47 -0.07 28.06
CA GLU A 44 -14.52 1.21 28.78
C GLU A 44 -13.69 2.29 28.09
N VAL A 45 -12.48 1.94 27.62
CA VAL A 45 -11.62 2.85 26.83
C VAL A 45 -12.33 3.22 25.54
N VAL A 46 -12.93 2.25 24.85
CA VAL A 46 -13.66 2.48 23.61
C VAL A 46 -14.83 3.45 23.83
N SER A 47 -15.57 3.28 24.92
CA SER A 47 -16.68 4.16 25.31
C SER A 47 -16.20 5.58 25.65
N ALA A 48 -15.15 5.68 26.47
CA ALA A 48 -14.55 6.95 26.87
C ALA A 48 -13.97 7.73 25.69
N VAL A 49 -13.26 7.07 24.77
CA VAL A 49 -12.80 7.70 23.54
C VAL A 49 -13.99 8.15 22.69
N SER A 50 -15.02 7.31 22.55
CA SER A 50 -16.20 7.64 21.74
C SER A 50 -16.93 8.88 22.23
N SER A 51 -17.07 9.06 23.55
CA SER A 51 -17.78 10.21 24.12
C SER A 51 -17.05 11.52 23.83
N VAL A 52 -15.72 11.52 23.82
CA VAL A 52 -14.89 12.70 23.56
C VAL A 52 -14.85 13.07 22.08
N VAL A 53 -14.67 12.08 21.17
CA VAL A 53 -14.40 12.37 19.75
C VAL A 53 -15.61 12.37 18.82
N ASN A 54 -16.79 11.88 19.21
CA ASN A 54 -17.88 11.53 18.28
C ASN A 54 -18.14 12.58 17.16
N LYS A 55 -18.49 13.83 17.52
CA LYS A 55 -18.77 14.88 16.54
C LYS A 55 -17.49 15.47 15.90
N LYS A 56 -16.39 15.50 16.66
CA LYS A 56 -15.12 16.09 16.22
C LYS A 56 -14.42 15.21 15.17
N LEU A 57 -14.57 13.90 15.28
CA LEU A 57 -13.95 12.92 14.38
C LEU A 57 -14.52 13.03 12.96
N THR A 58 -15.84 13.06 12.81
CA THR A 58 -16.47 13.22 11.50
C THR A 58 -16.05 14.55 10.85
N GLN A 59 -15.99 15.64 11.63
CA GLN A 59 -15.51 16.94 11.14
C GLN A 59 -14.04 16.88 10.69
N ALA A 60 -13.17 16.25 11.48
CA ALA A 60 -11.76 16.06 11.15
C ALA A 60 -11.59 15.23 9.86
N LEU A 61 -12.33 14.14 9.71
CA LEU A 61 -12.26 13.27 8.55
C LEU A 61 -12.77 13.93 7.27
N ASN A 62 -13.79 14.78 7.37
CA ASN A 62 -14.37 15.51 6.24
C ASN A 62 -13.47 16.62 5.69
N GLN A 63 -12.33 16.92 6.32
CA GLN A 63 -11.38 17.89 5.78
C GLN A 63 -10.85 17.43 4.42
N PRO A 64 -10.98 18.23 3.35
CA PRO A 64 -10.64 17.80 1.99
C PRO A 64 -9.13 17.63 1.80
N GLU A 65 -8.34 18.45 2.47
CA GLU A 65 -6.88 18.43 2.36
C GLU A 65 -6.24 17.48 3.38
N LYS A 66 -5.31 16.64 2.90
CA LYS A 66 -4.56 15.68 3.74
C LYS A 66 -3.85 16.33 4.93
N PRO A 67 -3.12 17.47 4.81
CA PRO A 67 -2.36 18.04 5.93
C PRO A 67 -3.29 18.59 7.01
N GLN A 68 -4.38 19.25 6.60
CA GLN A 68 -5.40 19.73 7.52
C GLN A 68 -6.06 18.57 8.27
N ARG A 69 -6.36 17.47 7.57
CA ARG A 69 -6.89 16.24 8.17
C ARG A 69 -5.90 15.60 9.15
N GLU A 70 -4.64 15.47 8.77
CA GLU A 70 -3.59 14.90 9.62
C GLU A 70 -3.38 15.74 10.88
N GLN A 71 -3.39 17.07 10.73
CA GLN A 71 -3.31 18.00 11.85
C GLN A 71 -4.52 17.89 12.78
N ALA A 72 -5.74 17.82 12.23
CA ALA A 72 -6.97 17.66 13.01
C ALA A 72 -6.99 16.33 13.77
N LEU A 73 -6.63 15.22 13.11
CA LEU A 73 -6.53 13.91 13.76
C LEU A 73 -5.42 13.89 14.83
N SER A 74 -4.28 14.55 14.58
CA SER A 74 -3.21 14.67 15.57
C SER A 74 -3.63 15.51 16.78
N ALA A 75 -4.40 16.58 16.58
CA ALA A 75 -4.93 17.38 17.67
C ALA A 75 -5.91 16.57 18.53
N LEU A 76 -6.79 15.77 17.89
CA LEU A 76 -7.69 14.86 18.60
C LEU A 76 -6.96 13.78 19.38
N LYS A 77 -5.88 13.22 18.84
CA LYS A 77 -5.03 12.28 19.57
C LYS A 77 -4.46 12.92 20.84
N LYS A 78 -3.91 14.14 20.74
CA LYS A 78 -3.38 14.86 21.91
C LYS A 78 -4.45 15.15 22.95
N GLU A 79 -5.61 15.66 22.53
CA GLU A 79 -6.75 15.93 23.41
C GLU A 79 -7.20 14.67 24.16
N LEU A 80 -7.24 13.51 23.47
CA LEU A 80 -7.60 12.24 24.08
C LEU A 80 -6.58 11.77 25.11
N VAL A 81 -5.28 11.87 24.81
CA VAL A 81 -4.22 11.48 25.76
C VAL A 81 -4.22 12.41 26.97
N GLU A 82 -4.43 13.71 26.78
CA GLU A 82 -4.53 14.69 27.88
C GLU A 82 -5.76 14.46 28.76
N SER A 83 -6.91 14.10 28.18
CA SER A 83 -8.17 13.94 28.93
C SER A 83 -8.35 12.57 29.58
N LEU A 84 -7.79 11.51 28.98
CA LEU A 84 -8.00 10.13 29.42
C LEU A 84 -6.74 9.47 29.99
N GLY A 85 -5.58 10.12 29.89
CA GLY A 85 -4.28 9.56 30.29
C GLY A 85 -4.14 9.25 31.79
N GLU A 86 -4.98 9.84 32.65
CA GLU A 86 -5.04 9.48 34.08
C GLU A 86 -5.79 8.16 34.32
N SER A 87 -6.72 7.80 33.43
CA SER A 87 -7.60 6.64 33.58
C SER A 87 -7.15 5.43 32.75
N PHE A 88 -6.46 5.68 31.63
CA PHE A 88 -6.09 4.64 30.65
C PHE A 88 -4.69 4.88 30.10
N THR A 89 -4.06 3.81 29.62
CA THR A 89 -2.73 3.92 28.98
C THR A 89 -2.82 4.64 27.65
N GLU A 90 -1.76 5.37 27.27
CA GLU A 90 -1.69 6.04 25.95
C GLU A 90 -1.87 5.03 24.80
N GLU A 91 -1.31 3.83 24.92
CA GLU A 91 -1.45 2.77 23.91
C GLU A 91 -2.91 2.35 23.71
N ASP A 92 -3.65 2.13 24.79
CA ASP A 92 -5.06 1.74 24.74
C ASP A 92 -5.92 2.86 24.12
N ILE A 93 -5.67 4.11 24.52
CA ILE A 93 -6.37 5.29 24.00
C ILE A 93 -6.15 5.42 22.48
N LEU A 94 -4.89 5.32 22.04
CA LEU A 94 -4.54 5.44 20.62
C LEU A 94 -5.09 4.27 19.80
N SER A 95 -5.04 3.06 20.32
CA SER A 95 -5.61 1.86 19.68
C SER A 95 -7.13 1.95 19.53
N ALA A 96 -7.83 2.40 20.59
CA ALA A 96 -9.27 2.65 20.57
C ALA A 96 -9.63 3.75 19.56
N PHE A 97 -8.86 4.84 19.53
CA PHE A 97 -9.05 5.94 18.58
C PHE A 97 -8.87 5.48 17.13
N GLU A 98 -7.82 4.70 16.83
CA GLU A 98 -7.61 4.16 15.48
C GLU A 98 -8.74 3.23 15.04
N THR A 99 -9.23 2.40 15.95
CA THR A 99 -10.38 1.54 15.71
C THR A 99 -11.62 2.36 15.35
N LYS A 100 -11.86 3.47 16.08
CA LYS A 100 -12.97 4.39 15.79
C LYS A 100 -12.81 5.12 14.45
N VAL A 101 -11.60 5.59 14.13
CA VAL A 101 -11.30 6.19 12.82
C VAL A 101 -11.60 5.20 11.69
N ARG A 102 -11.18 3.94 11.82
CA ARG A 102 -11.45 2.89 10.82
C ARG A 102 -12.95 2.63 10.67
N ALA A 103 -13.68 2.55 11.79
CA ALA A 103 -15.12 2.35 11.80
C ALA A 103 -15.87 3.49 11.09
N GLU A 104 -15.53 4.74 11.40
CA GLU A 104 -16.17 5.93 10.81
C GLU A 104 -15.89 6.03 9.30
N ILE A 105 -14.64 5.77 8.87
CA ILE A 105 -14.30 5.73 7.43
C ILE A 105 -15.12 4.65 6.71
N ARG A 106 -15.25 3.46 7.32
CA ARG A 106 -16.00 2.35 6.75
C ARG A 106 -17.49 2.65 6.66
N SER A 107 -18.09 3.20 7.72
CA SER A 107 -19.49 3.64 7.73
C SER A 107 -19.74 4.71 6.67
N SER A 108 -18.87 5.71 6.54
CA SER A 108 -18.99 6.73 5.49
C SER A 108 -18.98 6.15 4.07
N ILE A 109 -18.14 5.14 3.81
CA ILE A 109 -18.09 4.47 2.50
C ILE A 109 -19.35 3.63 2.26
N LEU A 110 -19.80 2.85 3.25
CA LEU A 110 -20.91 1.91 3.10
C LEU A 110 -22.28 2.59 3.10
N GLU A 111 -22.48 3.60 3.95
CA GLU A 111 -23.78 4.26 4.16
C GLU A 111 -23.93 5.51 3.30
N LYS A 112 -22.86 6.32 3.18
CA LYS A 112 -22.91 7.62 2.47
C LYS A 112 -22.34 7.54 1.06
N GLY A 113 -21.69 6.43 0.68
CA GLY A 113 -21.05 6.27 -0.63
C GLY A 113 -19.88 7.24 -0.85
N GLN A 114 -19.30 7.78 0.21
CA GLN A 114 -18.30 8.84 0.15
C GLN A 114 -16.97 8.38 0.74
N ARG A 115 -15.89 8.76 0.07
CA ARG A 115 -14.52 8.57 0.59
C ARG A 115 -14.16 9.69 1.54
N VAL A 116 -13.08 9.48 2.32
CA VAL A 116 -12.55 10.44 3.30
C VAL A 116 -12.27 11.83 2.72
N ASN A 117 -12.09 11.97 1.41
CA ASN A 117 -11.87 13.26 0.75
C ASN A 117 -13.08 13.77 -0.05
N GLY A 118 -14.29 13.32 0.30
CA GLY A 118 -15.55 13.71 -0.34
C GLY A 118 -15.81 13.08 -1.71
N ARG A 119 -14.82 12.40 -2.27
CA ARG A 119 -14.93 11.77 -3.60
C ARG A 119 -15.92 10.62 -3.62
N GLY A 120 -16.58 10.45 -4.75
CA GLY A 120 -17.37 9.27 -5.06
C GLY A 120 -16.53 7.99 -5.11
N LEU A 121 -17.20 6.83 -5.05
CA LEU A 121 -16.55 5.51 -5.07
C LEU A 121 -15.79 5.24 -6.39
N THR A 122 -16.32 5.74 -7.50
CA THR A 122 -15.76 5.57 -8.86
C THR A 122 -14.90 6.76 -9.30
N GLU A 123 -14.89 7.84 -8.53
CA GLU A 123 -14.21 9.07 -8.91
C GLU A 123 -12.68 8.92 -8.79
N VAL A 124 -11.98 9.25 -9.88
CA VAL A 124 -10.52 9.26 -9.95
C VAL A 124 -9.99 10.65 -9.55
N ARG A 125 -8.82 10.71 -8.89
CA ARG A 125 -8.18 12.00 -8.56
C ARG A 125 -7.75 12.72 -9.86
N PRO A 126 -7.60 14.06 -9.84
CA PRO A 126 -7.07 14.80 -10.98
C PRO A 126 -5.77 14.20 -11.54
N LEU A 127 -5.69 14.14 -12.86
CA LEU A 127 -4.58 13.56 -13.60
C LEU A 127 -3.83 14.66 -14.36
N SER A 128 -2.51 14.61 -14.38
CA SER A 128 -1.68 15.36 -15.32
C SER A 128 -0.53 14.49 -15.83
N CYS A 129 -0.19 14.70 -17.09
CA CYS A 129 0.85 13.96 -17.79
C CYS A 129 1.69 14.94 -18.61
N GLU A 130 3.00 14.85 -18.48
CA GLU A 130 3.97 15.62 -19.26
C GLU A 130 5.06 14.68 -19.76
N VAL A 131 5.60 14.94 -20.95
CA VAL A 131 6.68 14.15 -21.57
C VAL A 131 7.82 15.06 -22.01
N GLY A 132 9.04 14.53 -22.07
CA GLY A 132 10.21 15.29 -22.52
C GLY A 132 10.70 16.35 -21.54
N LEU A 133 10.50 16.15 -20.23
CA LEU A 133 10.90 17.11 -19.19
C LEU A 133 12.42 17.26 -19.06
N LEU A 134 13.15 16.15 -19.19
CA LEU A 134 14.60 16.11 -18.99
C LEU A 134 15.33 16.20 -20.34
N PRO A 135 16.20 17.20 -20.55
CA PRO A 135 16.73 17.53 -21.87
C PRO A 135 17.73 16.52 -22.44
N ARG A 136 18.35 15.68 -21.61
CA ARG A 136 19.44 14.77 -22.01
C ARG A 136 19.09 13.28 -21.95
N THR A 137 17.94 12.93 -21.41
CA THR A 137 17.50 11.52 -21.31
C THR A 137 16.92 11.06 -22.64
N HIS A 138 17.05 9.78 -23.00
CA HIS A 138 16.40 9.24 -24.21
C HIS A 138 14.88 9.40 -24.16
N GLY A 139 14.27 9.23 -22.99
CA GLY A 139 12.88 9.59 -22.74
C GLY A 139 12.64 9.97 -21.28
N SER A 140 11.70 10.87 -21.04
CA SER A 140 11.24 11.22 -19.70
C SER A 140 9.75 11.53 -19.69
N ALA A 141 9.07 11.19 -18.60
CA ALA A 141 7.66 11.48 -18.40
C ALA A 141 7.36 11.76 -16.92
N LEU A 142 6.50 12.74 -16.66
CA LEU A 142 5.98 13.07 -15.33
C LEU A 142 4.48 12.76 -15.31
N PHE A 143 4.09 11.81 -14.47
CA PHE A 143 2.69 11.45 -14.25
C PHE A 143 2.28 11.86 -12.84
N THR A 144 1.19 12.63 -12.73
CA THR A 144 0.62 13.02 -11.43
C THR A 144 -0.83 12.58 -11.34
N ARG A 145 -1.18 11.92 -10.23
CA ARG A 145 -2.55 11.55 -9.85
C ARG A 145 -2.86 12.04 -8.45
N GLY A 146 -3.51 13.21 -8.36
CA GLY A 146 -3.70 13.94 -7.11
C GLY A 146 -2.37 14.29 -6.46
N ARG A 147 -2.02 13.60 -5.36
CA ARG A 147 -0.76 13.81 -4.62
C ARG A 147 0.32 12.76 -4.90
N THR A 148 0.00 11.78 -5.73
CA THR A 148 0.98 10.77 -6.15
C THR A 148 1.61 11.27 -7.44
N GLN A 149 2.92 11.49 -7.43
CA GLN A 149 3.68 11.92 -8.59
C GLN A 149 4.79 10.91 -8.88
N VAL A 150 4.99 10.59 -10.16
CA VAL A 150 6.00 9.64 -10.64
C VAL A 150 6.74 10.28 -11.80
N LEU A 151 8.05 10.42 -11.66
CA LEU A 151 8.97 10.76 -12.74
C LEU A 151 9.59 9.48 -13.28
N THR A 152 9.30 9.15 -14.53
CA THR A 152 9.85 7.99 -15.24
C THR A 152 10.87 8.44 -16.25
N ILE A 153 11.99 7.72 -16.33
CA ILE A 153 13.08 7.98 -17.27
C ILE A 153 13.33 6.70 -18.04
N ALA A 154 13.39 6.79 -19.36
CA ALA A 154 13.75 5.69 -20.25
C ALA A 154 15.17 5.88 -20.77
N THR A 155 15.94 4.80 -20.77
CA THR A 155 17.30 4.76 -21.29
C THR A 155 17.43 3.57 -22.23
N LEU A 156 17.87 3.82 -23.46
CA LEU A 156 18.23 2.79 -24.42
C LEU A 156 19.71 2.45 -24.29
N GLY A 157 20.05 1.18 -24.46
CA GLY A 157 21.41 0.68 -24.43
C GLY A 157 21.55 -0.53 -25.36
N PRO A 158 22.78 -0.89 -25.75
CA PRO A 158 23.01 -2.06 -26.59
C PRO A 158 22.69 -3.36 -25.83
N ILE A 159 22.35 -4.44 -26.54
CA ILE A 159 22.08 -5.79 -25.99
C ILE A 159 23.18 -6.27 -25.03
N LYS A 160 24.44 -5.87 -25.22
CA LYS A 160 25.54 -6.19 -24.29
C LYS A 160 25.36 -5.61 -22.87
N LYS A 161 24.38 -4.75 -22.65
CA LYS A 161 24.01 -4.14 -21.37
C LYS A 161 22.77 -4.77 -20.73
N GLU A 162 22.23 -5.83 -21.32
CA GLU A 162 21.22 -6.65 -20.64
C GLU A 162 21.74 -7.15 -19.29
N GLN A 163 20.83 -7.25 -18.33
CA GLN A 163 21.19 -7.73 -17.01
C GLN A 163 21.26 -9.27 -17.05
N GLN A 164 22.46 -9.82 -16.82
CA GLN A 164 22.62 -11.26 -16.59
C GLN A 164 22.09 -11.61 -15.19
N LEU A 165 21.30 -12.68 -15.12
CA LEU A 165 20.71 -13.19 -13.89
C LEU A 165 21.32 -14.57 -13.59
N ASP A 166 22.27 -14.59 -12.66
CA ASP A 166 22.87 -15.81 -12.11
C ASP A 166 22.12 -16.20 -10.83
N GLY A 167 21.03 -16.95 -11.01
CA GLY A 167 20.17 -17.44 -9.93
C GLY A 167 20.30 -18.95 -9.73
N LEU A 168 19.47 -19.51 -8.84
CA LEU A 168 19.43 -20.98 -8.62
C LEU A 168 18.84 -21.77 -9.81
N GLY A 169 18.23 -21.07 -10.77
CA GLY A 169 17.56 -21.65 -11.92
C GLY A 169 18.45 -21.71 -13.16
N ILE A 170 17.81 -21.62 -14.33
CA ILE A 170 18.51 -21.50 -15.61
C ILE A 170 19.12 -20.10 -15.69
N GLU A 171 20.32 -19.98 -16.26
CA GLU A 171 20.91 -18.68 -16.57
C GLU A 171 20.02 -17.94 -17.57
N GLU A 172 19.59 -16.74 -17.18
CA GLU A 172 18.69 -15.91 -17.98
C GLU A 172 19.27 -14.50 -18.12
N THR A 173 18.89 -13.81 -19.20
CA THR A 173 19.15 -12.38 -19.36
C THR A 173 17.86 -11.59 -19.29
N LYS A 174 17.98 -10.34 -18.88
CA LYS A 174 16.87 -9.42 -18.74
C LYS A 174 17.11 -8.18 -19.57
N ARG A 175 16.36 -8.10 -20.68
CA ARG A 175 16.38 -6.99 -21.64
C ARG A 175 15.67 -5.74 -21.14
N PHE A 176 14.51 -5.91 -20.53
CA PHE A 176 13.77 -4.81 -19.93
C PHE A 176 14.05 -4.72 -18.43
N ILE A 177 14.67 -3.62 -18.02
CA ILE A 177 15.07 -3.37 -16.64
C ILE A 177 14.22 -2.22 -16.10
N HIS A 178 13.44 -2.48 -15.05
CA HIS A 178 12.68 -1.45 -14.37
C HIS A 178 13.18 -1.26 -12.93
N HIS A 179 13.54 -0.02 -12.59
CA HIS A 179 13.93 0.37 -11.24
C HIS A 179 12.92 1.33 -10.65
N TYR A 180 12.46 1.03 -9.44
CA TYR A 180 11.55 1.86 -8.67
C TYR A 180 12.27 2.40 -7.44
N ASN A 181 12.31 3.73 -7.31
CA ASN A 181 12.92 4.42 -6.18
C ASN A 181 11.85 5.18 -5.39
N PHE A 182 11.87 5.10 -4.06
CA PHE A 182 10.93 5.76 -3.18
C PHE A 182 11.64 6.61 -2.13
N PRO A 183 12.14 7.80 -2.53
CA PRO A 183 12.96 8.61 -1.64
C PRO A 183 12.13 9.18 -0.47
N PRO A 184 12.76 9.46 0.69
CA PRO A 184 12.03 9.87 1.91
C PRO A 184 11.22 11.16 1.76
N PHE A 185 11.72 12.09 0.93
CA PHE A 185 11.02 13.34 0.65
C PHE A 185 9.68 13.14 -0.08
N SER A 186 9.45 11.98 -0.71
CA SER A 186 8.17 11.67 -1.36
C SER A 186 6.98 11.63 -0.38
N THR A 187 7.25 11.34 0.90
CA THR A 187 6.27 11.39 1.98
C THR A 187 6.53 12.54 2.96
N GLY A 188 7.51 13.40 2.69
CA GLY A 188 7.91 14.48 3.60
C GLY A 188 8.62 14.00 4.86
N GLU A 189 9.21 12.81 4.84
CA GLU A 189 9.88 12.22 6.00
C GLU A 189 11.41 12.25 5.83
N VAL A 190 12.14 12.18 6.95
CA VAL A 190 13.60 12.01 6.95
C VAL A 190 13.93 10.55 7.22
N LYS A 191 14.55 9.88 6.23
CA LYS A 191 15.01 8.49 6.34
C LYS A 191 16.35 8.33 5.62
N ARG A 192 17.04 7.21 5.87
CA ARG A 192 18.29 6.86 5.18
C ARG A 192 18.04 6.71 3.68
N VAL A 193 18.90 7.32 2.87
CA VAL A 193 18.97 7.11 1.42
C VAL A 193 20.12 6.12 1.14
N GLY A 194 19.86 5.06 0.38
CA GLY A 194 20.83 4.01 0.11
C GLY A 194 20.24 2.91 -0.76
N SER A 195 20.61 1.66 -0.48
CA SER A 195 20.12 0.49 -1.22
C SER A 195 18.59 0.35 -1.13
N PRO A 196 17.94 -0.12 -2.21
CA PRO A 196 16.49 -0.26 -2.24
C PRO A 196 16.01 -1.30 -1.21
N GLY A 197 14.92 -0.98 -0.53
CA GLY A 197 14.22 -1.90 0.36
C GLY A 197 13.40 -2.93 -0.43
N ARG A 198 12.96 -4.00 0.26
CA ARG A 198 12.13 -5.07 -0.34
C ARG A 198 10.87 -4.54 -1.02
N ARG A 199 10.26 -3.49 -0.47
CA ARG A 199 9.03 -2.90 -1.02
C ARG A 199 9.27 -2.17 -2.34
N GLU A 200 10.42 -1.51 -2.48
CA GLU A 200 10.82 -0.84 -3.72
C GLU A 200 11.10 -1.87 -4.82
N ILE A 201 11.80 -2.95 -4.49
CA ILE A 201 12.03 -4.08 -5.41
C ILE A 201 10.69 -4.70 -5.85
N GLY A 202 9.79 -4.97 -4.91
CA GLY A 202 8.47 -5.54 -5.20
C GLY A 202 7.60 -4.65 -6.08
N HIS A 203 7.55 -3.34 -5.81
CA HIS A 203 6.84 -2.39 -6.67
C HIS A 203 7.50 -2.24 -8.04
N GLY A 204 8.83 -2.28 -8.09
CA GLY A 204 9.61 -2.30 -9.33
C GLY A 204 9.23 -3.49 -10.21
N ALA A 205 9.23 -4.69 -9.66
CA ALA A 205 8.82 -5.91 -10.36
C ALA A 205 7.34 -5.88 -10.78
N LEU A 206 6.45 -5.32 -9.96
CA LEU A 206 5.04 -5.19 -10.30
C LEU A 206 4.83 -4.32 -11.56
N ALA A 207 5.44 -3.14 -11.59
CA ALA A 207 5.38 -2.24 -12.74
C ALA A 207 6.06 -2.84 -13.97
N GLU A 208 7.17 -3.55 -13.77
CA GLU A 208 7.87 -4.24 -14.84
C GLU A 208 7.00 -5.29 -15.53
N ARG A 209 6.36 -6.16 -14.75
CA ARG A 209 5.44 -7.19 -15.27
C ARG A 209 4.21 -6.62 -15.96
N ALA A 210 3.80 -5.40 -15.59
CA ALA A 210 2.69 -4.72 -16.23
C ALA A 210 3.06 -4.15 -17.62
N ILE A 211 4.33 -3.73 -17.80
CA ILE A 211 4.81 -3.14 -19.07
C ILE A 211 5.35 -4.22 -20.02
N LEU A 212 5.96 -5.29 -19.49
CA LEU A 212 6.58 -6.35 -20.28
C LEU A 212 5.70 -6.87 -21.46
N PRO A 213 4.38 -7.09 -21.31
CA PRO A 213 3.54 -7.61 -22.39
C PRO A 213 3.33 -6.66 -23.57
N VAL A 214 3.62 -5.36 -23.40
CA VAL A 214 3.45 -4.35 -24.45
C VAL A 214 4.78 -3.92 -25.08
N LEU A 215 5.90 -4.51 -24.67
CA LEU A 215 7.20 -4.23 -25.25
C LEU A 215 7.35 -4.89 -26.63
N PRO A 216 8.10 -4.25 -27.56
CA PRO A 216 8.41 -4.86 -28.84
C PRO A 216 9.30 -6.10 -28.65
N LYS A 217 9.16 -7.05 -29.58
CA LYS A 217 10.02 -8.24 -29.64
C LYS A 217 11.47 -7.83 -29.91
N ASP A 218 12.39 -8.74 -29.60
CA ASP A 218 13.83 -8.52 -29.76
C ASP A 218 14.21 -8.25 -31.23
N GLU A 219 13.57 -8.97 -32.16
CA GLU A 219 13.78 -8.82 -33.61
C GLU A 219 13.33 -7.44 -34.13
N ASP A 220 12.26 -6.89 -33.53
CA ASP A 220 11.68 -5.61 -33.94
C ASP A 220 12.42 -4.40 -33.35
N PHE A 221 13.14 -4.60 -32.23
CA PHE A 221 13.82 -3.53 -31.50
C PHE A 221 15.09 -4.03 -30.78
N PRO A 222 16.18 -4.37 -31.49
CA PRO A 222 17.37 -4.95 -30.89
C PRO A 222 18.07 -4.04 -29.87
#